data_AF-A0A0D0BVP6-F1
#
_entry.id   AF-A0A0D0BVP6-F1
#
_cell.length_a   1.000
_cell.length_b   1.000
_cell.length_c   1.000
_cell.angle_alpha   90.00
_cell.angle_beta   90.00
_cell.angle_gamma   90.00
#
_symmetry.space_group_name_H-M   'P 1'
#
loop_
_entity.id
_entity.type
_entity.pdbx_description
1 polymer ?
#
loop_
_entity_poly.entity_id
_entity_poly.type
_entity_poly.pdbx_seq_one_letter_code
_entity_poly.pdbx_strand_id
1 'polypeptide(L)'
;MFYRATLDQLASSLGSSNPAPPGSIKAEETYPKVRFWTQTKYNEWTNTAEAHSNPRWKVAFLEDEEGNTVSRDVIKAIRKKIRGTWAELVEKDTAPKTWGKAAVSAKDFVYTHVYKAFTFLRLAESDWKLDSLCGNDYPGWYRNNGQGKLPGNQEVKDEDDAEDDELGMGTRKKRRAERCKSEVVEKRMKGQ
;
A
#
# COMPACT_ATOMS: atom_id res chain seq x y z
N MET A 1 -3.98 27.35 -61.42
CA MET A 1 -4.63 28.21 -60.43
C MET A 1 -4.80 27.42 -59.15
N PHE A 2 -4.19 27.90 -58.08
CA PHE A 2 -4.28 27.36 -56.72
C PHE A 2 -5.68 27.54 -56.17
N TYR A 3 -6.21 26.56 -55.45
CA TYR A 3 -6.94 26.80 -54.20
C TYR A 3 -6.70 25.63 -53.21
N ARG A 4 -5.98 25.96 -52.15
CA ARG A 4 -5.90 25.25 -50.87
C ARG A 4 -7.10 25.69 -50.03
N ALA A 5 -7.81 24.76 -49.41
CA ALA A 5 -8.59 24.95 -48.18
C ALA A 5 -9.24 23.60 -47.80
N THR A 6 -9.29 23.12 -46.56
CA THR A 6 -8.64 23.44 -45.29
C THR A 6 -8.89 22.19 -44.45
N LEU A 7 -7.83 21.68 -43.80
CA LEU A 7 -7.82 20.47 -43.01
C LEU A 7 -8.38 20.74 -41.58
N ASP A 8 -9.51 21.44 -41.48
CA ASP A 8 -10.09 21.92 -40.21
C ASP A 8 -11.54 21.47 -39.95
N GLN A 9 -12.14 20.66 -40.83
CA GLN A 9 -13.54 20.22 -40.66
C GLN A 9 -13.75 18.85 -39.98
N LEU A 10 -12.72 18.26 -39.36
CA LEU A 10 -12.85 17.03 -38.55
C LEU A 10 -12.54 17.23 -37.05
N ALA A 11 -12.57 18.47 -36.55
CA ALA A 11 -12.43 18.76 -35.11
C ALA A 11 -13.77 19.13 -34.43
N SER A 12 -14.91 18.96 -35.12
CA SER A 12 -16.23 19.36 -34.61
C SER A 12 -17.21 18.20 -34.65
N SER A 13 -16.93 17.09 -33.97
CA SER A 13 -17.96 16.15 -33.50
C SER A 13 -17.32 15.03 -32.69
N LEU A 14 -16.89 15.32 -31.46
CA LEU A 14 -16.88 14.34 -30.36
C LEU A 14 -16.94 15.12 -29.04
N GLY A 15 -18.14 15.58 -28.68
CA GLY A 15 -18.52 15.74 -27.28
C GLY A 15 -18.60 14.35 -26.64
N SER A 16 -17.46 13.68 -26.54
CA SER A 16 -17.28 12.48 -25.73
C SER A 16 -16.60 12.94 -24.46
N SER A 17 -17.36 12.95 -23.36
CA SER A 17 -16.84 13.14 -22.01
C SER A 17 -15.90 11.98 -21.67
N ASN A 18 -14.71 12.00 -22.25
CA ASN A 18 -13.65 11.09 -21.89
C ASN A 18 -13.17 11.55 -20.51
N PRO A 19 -13.21 10.71 -19.46
CA PRO A 19 -12.73 11.12 -18.15
C PRO A 19 -11.27 11.55 -18.30
N ALA A 20 -10.94 12.74 -17.79
CA ALA A 20 -9.58 13.26 -17.81
C ALA A 20 -8.63 12.18 -17.25
N PRO A 21 -7.44 12.00 -17.84
CA PRO A 21 -6.49 11.01 -17.36
C PRO A 21 -6.22 11.24 -15.86
N PRO A 22 -6.22 10.17 -15.04
CA PRO A 22 -5.90 10.23 -13.62
C PRO A 22 -4.59 11.00 -13.41
N GLY A 23 -4.61 12.05 -12.59
CA GLY A 23 -3.42 12.84 -12.25
C GLY A 23 -3.08 14.02 -13.18
N SER A 24 -3.96 14.44 -14.10
CA SER A 24 -3.75 15.69 -14.86
C SER A 24 -4.18 16.94 -14.07
N ILE A 25 -3.57 18.10 -14.36
CA ILE A 25 -3.94 19.42 -13.78
C ILE A 25 -5.46 19.67 -13.87
N LYS A 26 -6.10 19.21 -14.95
CA LYS A 26 -7.55 19.30 -15.16
C LYS A 26 -8.36 18.49 -14.14
N ALA A 27 -7.82 17.35 -13.67
CA ALA A 27 -8.48 16.54 -12.64
C ALA A 27 -8.41 17.23 -11.27
N GLU A 28 -7.28 17.86 -10.93
CA GLU A 28 -7.15 18.65 -9.70
C GLU A 28 -8.15 19.82 -9.65
N GLU A 29 -8.34 20.52 -10.77
CA GLU A 29 -9.35 21.57 -10.90
C GLU A 29 -10.79 21.03 -10.73
N THR A 30 -11.04 19.77 -11.11
CA THR A 30 -12.37 19.15 -11.00
C THR A 30 -12.69 18.73 -9.56
N TYR A 31 -11.68 18.30 -8.78
CA TYR A 31 -11.86 17.96 -7.36
C TYR A 31 -10.96 18.84 -6.48
N PRO A 32 -11.32 20.13 -6.32
CA PRO A 32 -10.50 21.11 -5.61
C PRO A 32 -10.41 20.85 -4.10
N LYS A 33 -11.25 19.96 -3.56
CA LYS A 33 -11.25 19.59 -2.14
C LYS A 33 -10.22 18.51 -1.81
N VAL A 34 -9.80 17.70 -2.78
CA VAL A 34 -8.77 16.68 -2.58
C VAL A 34 -7.44 17.40 -2.32
N ARG A 35 -6.86 17.21 -1.13
CA ARG A 35 -5.65 17.94 -0.70
C ARG A 35 -4.40 17.25 -1.23
N PHE A 36 -4.40 15.91 -1.17
CA PHE A 36 -3.21 15.10 -1.38
C PHE A 36 -3.20 14.51 -2.79
N TRP A 37 -3.20 15.38 -3.80
CA TRP A 37 -3.04 14.95 -5.20
C TRP A 37 -1.66 14.35 -5.47
N THR A 38 -0.61 14.86 -4.83
CA THR A 38 0.77 14.41 -5.03
C THR A 38 1.37 13.94 -3.70
N GLN A 39 2.35 13.04 -3.77
CA GLN A 39 3.07 12.58 -2.58
C GLN A 39 3.80 13.73 -1.88
N THR A 40 4.29 14.72 -2.64
CA THR A 40 4.95 15.92 -2.11
C THR A 40 4.01 16.73 -1.21
N LYS A 41 2.79 17.02 -1.67
CA LYS A 41 1.78 17.76 -0.87
C LYS A 41 1.48 17.04 0.46
N TYR A 42 1.38 15.71 0.42
CA TYR A 42 1.18 14.92 1.63
C TYR A 42 2.40 14.98 2.57
N ASN A 43 3.62 14.80 2.04
CA ASN A 43 4.84 14.86 2.83
C ASN A 43 5.01 16.23 3.50
N GLU A 44 4.74 17.33 2.80
CA GLU A 44 4.74 18.68 3.36
C GLU A 44 3.76 18.79 4.53
N TRP A 45 2.53 18.33 4.33
CA TRP A 45 1.51 18.30 5.39
C TRP A 45 1.94 17.47 6.60
N THR A 46 2.60 16.32 6.42
CA THR A 46 3.04 15.48 7.55
C THR A 46 4.03 16.18 8.50
N ASN A 47 4.67 17.27 8.06
CA ASN A 47 5.56 18.07 8.92
C ASN A 47 4.81 19.14 9.75
N THR A 48 3.50 19.30 9.56
CA THR A 48 2.70 20.34 10.23
C THR A 48 2.16 19.89 11.60
N ALA A 49 1.77 20.84 12.45
CA ALA A 49 1.10 20.53 13.72
C ALA A 49 -0.27 19.86 13.52
N GLU A 50 -0.96 20.17 12.42
CA GLU A 50 -2.24 19.54 12.04
C GLU A 50 -2.07 18.04 11.87
N ALA A 51 -1.04 17.60 11.15
CA ALA A 51 -0.76 16.18 10.95
C ALA A 51 -0.43 15.45 12.24
N HIS A 52 0.41 16.04 13.10
CA HIS A 52 0.77 15.44 14.38
C HIS A 52 -0.41 15.33 15.36
N SER A 53 -1.44 16.17 15.19
CA SER A 53 -2.67 16.11 15.98
C SER A 53 -3.69 15.10 15.42
N ASN A 54 -3.49 14.60 14.19
CA ASN A 54 -4.39 13.65 13.56
C ASN A 54 -3.97 12.21 13.89
N PRO A 55 -4.73 11.45 14.69
CA PRO A 55 -4.38 10.06 15.02
C PRO A 55 -4.34 9.14 13.79
N ARG A 56 -4.98 9.53 12.68
CA ARG A 56 -5.03 8.80 11.42
C ARG A 56 -4.08 9.37 10.36
N TRP A 57 -3.09 10.18 10.75
CA TRP A 57 -2.21 10.88 9.79
C TRP A 57 -1.57 9.95 8.75
N LYS A 58 -1.17 8.73 9.14
CA LYS A 58 -0.55 7.72 8.26
C LYS A 58 -1.41 7.29 7.07
N VAL A 59 -2.73 7.51 7.13
CA VAL A 59 -3.70 7.17 6.09
C VAL A 59 -4.54 8.36 5.67
N ALA A 60 -4.21 9.57 6.13
CA ALA A 60 -4.97 10.79 5.84
C ALA A 60 -5.02 11.12 4.35
N PHE A 61 -4.05 10.63 3.57
CA PHE A 61 -4.02 10.75 2.12
C PHE A 61 -5.11 9.96 1.37
N LEU A 62 -5.79 9.04 2.05
CA LEU A 62 -6.93 8.30 1.47
C LEU A 62 -8.18 9.16 1.56
N GLU A 63 -8.26 10.14 0.67
CA GLU A 63 -9.35 11.10 0.58
C GLU A 63 -10.39 10.67 -0.46
N ASP A 64 -11.67 10.93 -0.17
CA ASP A 64 -12.77 10.90 -1.14
C ASP A 64 -12.78 12.15 -2.04
N GLU A 65 -13.76 12.25 -2.94
CA GLU A 65 -13.93 13.38 -3.86
C GLU A 65 -14.17 14.72 -3.13
N GLU A 66 -14.67 14.64 -1.89
CA GLU A 66 -14.91 15.76 -1.00
C GLU A 66 -13.69 16.15 -0.14
N GLY A 67 -12.57 15.45 -0.28
CA GLY A 67 -11.35 15.71 0.49
C GLY A 67 -11.38 15.17 1.92
N ASN A 68 -12.36 14.33 2.27
CA ASN A 68 -12.44 13.72 3.59
C ASN A 68 -11.66 12.41 3.61
N THR A 69 -10.93 12.15 4.69
CA THR A 69 -10.31 10.84 4.89
C THR A 69 -11.39 9.76 5.01
N VAL A 70 -11.27 8.71 4.19
CA VAL A 70 -12.25 7.62 4.16
C VAL A 70 -12.35 6.88 5.51
N SER A 71 -13.50 6.24 5.75
CA SER A 71 -13.80 5.54 7.00
C SER A 71 -12.83 4.38 7.26
N ARG A 72 -12.71 3.94 8.53
CA ARG A 72 -11.88 2.78 8.89
C ARG A 72 -12.27 1.52 8.11
N ASP A 73 -13.57 1.31 7.89
CA ASP A 73 -14.10 0.16 7.14
C ASP A 73 -13.68 0.19 5.67
N VAL A 74 -13.69 1.37 5.04
CA VAL A 74 -13.23 1.52 3.65
C VAL A 74 -11.74 1.22 3.54
N ILE A 75 -10.91 1.70 4.48
CA ILE A 75 -9.48 1.37 4.52
C ILE A 75 -9.27 -0.14 4.69
N LYS A 76 -10.04 -0.77 5.59
CA LYS A 76 -9.99 -2.22 5.80
C LYS A 76 -10.37 -2.97 4.52
N ALA A 77 -11.39 -2.51 3.79
CA ALA A 77 -11.79 -3.07 2.51
C ALA A 77 -10.72 -2.91 1.42
N ILE A 78 -10.06 -1.74 1.33
CA ILE A 78 -8.94 -1.51 0.40
C ILE A 78 -7.81 -2.50 0.70
N ARG A 79 -7.36 -2.58 1.96
CA ARG A 79 -6.28 -3.49 2.36
C ARG A 79 -6.64 -4.95 2.08
N LYS A 80 -7.88 -5.36 2.37
CA LYS A 80 -8.37 -6.71 2.06
C LYS A 80 -8.27 -7.00 0.56
N LYS A 81 -8.68 -6.04 -0.29
CA LYS A 81 -8.59 -6.18 -1.75
C LYS A 81 -7.14 -6.29 -2.23
N ILE A 82 -6.26 -5.41 -1.75
CA ILE A 82 -4.82 -5.42 -2.06
C ILE A 82 -4.20 -6.78 -1.69
N ARG A 83 -4.42 -7.23 -0.45
CA ARG A 83 -3.88 -8.52 0.04
C ARG A 83 -4.40 -9.72 -0.75
N GLY A 84 -5.67 -9.70 -1.18
CA GLY A 84 -6.22 -10.70 -2.08
C GLY A 84 -5.51 -10.72 -3.44
N THR A 85 -5.27 -9.56 -4.03
CA THR A 85 -4.54 -9.48 -5.31
C THR A 85 -3.08 -9.92 -5.18
N TRP A 86 -2.43 -9.66 -4.04
CA TRP A 86 -1.09 -10.20 -3.78
C TRP A 86 -1.07 -11.71 -3.61
N ALA A 87 -2.10 -12.30 -3.00
CA ALA A 87 -2.23 -13.75 -2.92
C ALA A 87 -2.31 -14.39 -4.31
N GLU A 88 -3.06 -13.78 -5.25
CA GLU A 88 -3.07 -14.23 -6.65
C GLU A 88 -1.69 -14.12 -7.33
N LEU A 89 -0.92 -13.07 -7.03
CA LEU A 89 0.45 -12.96 -7.55
C LEU A 89 1.35 -14.07 -7.00
N VAL A 90 1.18 -14.45 -5.72
CA VAL A 90 1.94 -15.55 -5.10
C VAL A 90 1.57 -16.88 -5.75
N GLU A 91 0.28 -17.14 -5.96
CA GLU A 91 -0.23 -18.34 -6.62
C GLU A 91 0.31 -18.49 -8.05
N LYS A 92 0.42 -17.38 -8.79
CA LYS A 92 0.95 -17.33 -10.15
C LYS A 92 2.49 -17.35 -10.23
N ASP A 93 3.17 -17.47 -9.11
CA ASP A 93 4.63 -17.35 -8.99
C ASP A 93 5.22 -16.03 -9.52
N THR A 94 4.43 -14.94 -9.45
CA THR A 94 4.79 -13.61 -9.97
C THR A 94 4.91 -12.53 -8.89
N ALA A 95 4.75 -12.90 -7.61
CA ALA A 95 4.87 -11.99 -6.50
C ALA A 95 6.33 -11.48 -6.32
N PRO A 96 6.55 -10.17 -6.26
CA PRO A 96 7.90 -9.62 -6.12
C PRO A 96 8.44 -9.81 -4.70
N LYS A 97 9.75 -10.04 -4.52
CA LYS A 97 10.34 -10.13 -3.16
C LYS A 97 10.18 -8.85 -2.32
N THR A 98 10.12 -7.70 -2.99
CA THR A 98 9.91 -6.38 -2.39
C THR A 98 9.04 -5.55 -3.30
N TRP A 99 8.05 -4.83 -2.77
CA TRP A 99 7.13 -4.04 -3.59
C TRP A 99 7.82 -2.95 -4.43
N GLY A 100 8.84 -2.28 -3.87
CA GLY A 100 9.61 -1.27 -4.60
C GLY A 100 10.38 -1.80 -5.83
N LYS A 101 10.51 -3.12 -5.97
CA LYS A 101 11.12 -3.80 -7.13
C LYS A 101 10.09 -4.64 -7.91
N ALA A 102 8.80 -4.37 -7.71
CA ALA A 102 7.75 -5.05 -8.44
C ALA A 102 7.89 -4.82 -9.95
N ALA A 103 7.70 -5.88 -10.73
CA ALA A 103 7.59 -5.76 -12.18
C ALA A 103 6.36 -4.91 -12.54
N VAL A 104 6.41 -4.22 -13.68
CA VAL A 104 5.31 -3.36 -14.16
C VAL A 104 4.02 -4.17 -14.25
N SER A 105 4.07 -5.39 -14.79
CA SER A 105 2.91 -6.29 -14.88
C SER A 105 2.28 -6.63 -13.52
N ALA A 106 3.08 -6.79 -12.46
CA ALA A 106 2.58 -7.06 -11.12
C ALA A 106 1.91 -5.81 -10.51
N LYS A 107 2.49 -4.62 -10.73
CA LYS A 107 1.87 -3.35 -10.32
C LYS A 107 0.54 -3.13 -11.06
N ASP A 108 0.56 -3.22 -12.38
CA ASP A 108 -0.63 -3.06 -13.23
C ASP A 108 -1.76 -4.00 -12.84
N PHE A 109 -1.42 -5.25 -12.51
CA PHE A 109 -2.38 -6.23 -12.04
C PHE A 109 -3.09 -5.78 -10.75
N VAL A 110 -2.32 -5.35 -9.75
CA VAL A 110 -2.88 -4.84 -8.49
C VAL A 110 -3.69 -3.56 -8.73
N TYR A 111 -3.15 -2.62 -9.48
CA TYR A 111 -3.77 -1.31 -9.73
C TYR A 111 -5.11 -1.46 -10.43
N THR A 112 -5.15 -2.28 -11.47
CA THR A 112 -6.38 -2.57 -12.22
C THR A 112 -7.48 -3.12 -11.30
N HIS A 113 -7.14 -4.07 -10.44
CA HIS A 113 -8.12 -4.73 -9.56
C HIS A 113 -8.57 -3.84 -8.41
N VAL A 114 -7.67 -3.01 -7.86
CA VAL A 114 -7.97 -2.10 -6.75
C VAL A 114 -8.77 -0.91 -7.25
N TYR A 115 -8.35 -0.27 -8.35
CA TYR A 115 -9.08 0.88 -8.90
C TYR A 115 -10.44 0.54 -9.46
N LYS A 116 -10.65 -0.69 -9.93
CA LYS A 116 -11.99 -1.16 -10.31
C LYS A 116 -12.95 -1.19 -9.11
N ALA A 117 -12.44 -1.42 -7.90
CA ALA A 117 -13.24 -1.46 -6.68
C ALA A 117 -13.32 -0.10 -5.96
N PHE A 118 -12.25 0.71 -6.02
CA PHE A 118 -12.11 1.96 -5.30
C PHE A 118 -11.60 3.06 -6.26
N THR A 119 -12.52 3.67 -7.00
CA THR A 119 -12.21 4.63 -8.06
C THR A 119 -11.57 5.91 -7.54
N PHE A 120 -11.94 6.37 -6.34
CA PHE A 120 -11.38 7.58 -5.72
C PHE A 120 -9.86 7.52 -5.49
N LEU A 121 -9.26 6.32 -5.42
CA LEU A 121 -7.81 6.18 -5.32
C LEU A 121 -7.08 6.69 -6.57
N ARG A 122 -7.78 6.87 -7.70
CA ARG A 122 -7.28 7.52 -8.92
C ARG A 122 -7.17 9.04 -8.80
N LEU A 123 -7.68 9.63 -7.73
CA LEU A 123 -7.51 11.05 -7.39
C LEU A 123 -6.11 11.27 -6.82
N ALA A 124 -5.11 10.94 -7.63
CA ALA A 124 -3.70 10.93 -7.29
C ALA A 124 -2.86 11.04 -8.57
N GLU A 125 -1.75 11.74 -8.50
CA GLU A 125 -0.74 11.76 -9.55
C GLU A 125 0.09 10.47 -9.52
N SER A 126 0.31 9.86 -10.68
CA SER A 126 1.22 8.71 -10.83
C SER A 126 0.96 7.55 -9.84
N ASP A 127 -0.30 7.31 -9.49
CA ASP A 127 -0.73 6.21 -8.60
C ASP A 127 -0.10 6.22 -7.19
N TRP A 128 0.43 7.36 -6.75
CA TRP A 128 1.30 7.43 -5.57
C TRP A 128 0.62 6.95 -4.28
N LYS A 129 -0.71 7.16 -4.15
CA LYS A 129 -1.50 6.72 -2.98
C LYS A 129 -1.48 5.20 -2.84
N LEU A 130 -1.73 4.50 -3.96
CA LEU A 130 -1.74 3.04 -3.97
C LEU A 130 -0.32 2.47 -3.85
N ASP A 131 0.66 3.10 -4.49
CA ASP A 131 2.07 2.70 -4.36
C ASP A 131 2.57 2.85 -2.91
N SER A 132 2.16 3.93 -2.22
CA SER A 132 2.49 4.18 -0.81
C SER A 132 1.84 3.15 0.12
N LEU A 133 0.56 2.82 -0.09
CA LEU A 133 -0.12 1.77 0.66
C LEU A 133 0.58 0.43 0.49
N CYS A 134 0.87 0.05 -0.75
CA CYS A 134 1.53 -1.22 -1.03
C CYS A 134 2.96 -1.24 -0.46
N GLY A 135 3.74 -0.16 -0.58
CA GLY A 135 5.08 -0.06 -0.02
C GLY A 135 5.11 -0.26 1.51
N ASN A 136 4.11 0.28 2.21
CA ASN A 136 4.01 0.18 3.67
C ASN A 136 3.53 -1.21 4.14
N ASP A 137 2.50 -1.76 3.50
CA ASP A 137 1.82 -2.96 4.00
C ASP A 137 2.44 -4.26 3.45
N TYR A 138 3.09 -4.22 2.28
CA TYR A 138 3.61 -5.42 1.60
C TYR A 138 4.66 -6.18 2.40
N PRO A 139 5.70 -5.55 3.01
CA PRO A 139 6.75 -6.30 3.69
C PRO A 139 6.22 -7.14 4.85
N GLY A 140 5.26 -6.61 5.61
CA GLY A 140 4.63 -7.32 6.74
C GLY A 140 3.79 -8.51 6.26
N TRP A 141 3.00 -8.30 5.20
CA TRP A 141 2.19 -9.35 4.60
C TRP A 141 3.03 -10.45 3.94
N TYR A 142 4.03 -10.08 3.13
CA TYR A 142 4.86 -11.03 2.37
C TYR A 142 5.69 -11.93 3.28
N ARG A 143 6.16 -11.43 4.43
CA ARG A 143 6.85 -12.27 5.43
C ARG A 143 5.99 -13.47 5.88
N ASN A 144 4.68 -13.30 5.92
CA ASN A 144 3.75 -14.32 6.36
C ASN A 144 3.21 -15.18 5.21
N ASN A 145 3.18 -14.66 3.98
CA ASN A 145 2.42 -15.25 2.88
C ASN A 145 3.26 -15.49 1.60
N GLY A 146 4.52 -15.07 1.60
CA GLY A 146 5.42 -15.20 0.46
C GLY A 146 5.82 -16.64 0.17
N GLN A 147 6.48 -16.80 -0.98
CA GLN A 147 6.92 -18.09 -1.48
C GLN A 147 8.03 -18.64 -0.60
N GLY A 148 7.74 -19.75 0.09
CA GLY A 148 8.66 -20.36 1.05
C GLY A 148 7.99 -20.99 2.29
N LYS A 149 6.67 -20.85 2.46
CA LYS A 149 5.93 -21.70 3.41
C LYS A 149 5.52 -23.01 2.72
N LEU A 150 6.01 -24.13 3.23
CA LEU A 150 5.46 -25.45 2.95
C LEU A 150 3.95 -25.46 3.31
N PRO A 151 3.10 -26.18 2.56
CA PRO A 151 1.67 -26.24 2.84
C PRO A 151 1.45 -27.02 4.14
N GLY A 152 1.30 -26.31 5.25
CA GLY A 152 0.98 -26.86 6.55
C GLY A 152 0.08 -25.89 7.29
N ASN A 153 -1.19 -26.28 7.42
CA ASN A 153 -2.29 -25.60 8.13
C ASN A 153 -2.75 -24.25 7.57
N GLN A 154 -3.66 -24.30 6.60
CA GLN A 154 -4.79 -23.36 6.61
C GLN A 154 -5.73 -23.78 7.75
N GLU A 155 -5.48 -23.27 8.95
CA GLU A 155 -6.58 -22.98 9.88
C GLU A 155 -7.01 -21.55 9.59
N VAL A 156 -8.27 -21.39 9.21
CA VAL A 156 -8.94 -20.09 9.12
C VAL A 156 -9.05 -19.59 10.56
N LYS A 157 -8.04 -18.85 10.99
CA LYS A 157 -8.11 -18.07 12.21
C LYS A 157 -8.73 -16.73 11.84
N ASP A 158 -9.98 -16.54 12.23
CA ASP A 158 -10.57 -15.21 12.30
C ASP A 158 -9.70 -14.38 13.24
N GLU A 159 -8.96 -13.42 12.68
CA GLU A 159 -8.26 -12.42 13.46
C GLU A 159 -9.30 -11.38 13.92
N ASP A 160 -9.76 -11.54 15.16
CA ASP A 160 -10.25 -10.41 15.94
C ASP A 160 -9.11 -9.38 16.00
N ASP A 161 -9.36 -8.27 15.32
CA ASP A 161 -8.48 -7.10 15.16
C ASP A 161 -8.34 -6.45 16.55
N ALA A 162 -7.31 -6.85 17.30
CA ALA A 162 -6.92 -6.13 18.50
C ALA A 162 -6.47 -4.72 18.08
N GLU A 163 -7.21 -3.72 18.53
CA GLU A 163 -6.84 -2.30 18.45
C GLU A 163 -5.45 -2.12 19.09
N ASP A 164 -4.42 -1.97 18.25
CA ASP A 164 -3.08 -1.56 18.65
C ASP A 164 -3.01 -0.03 18.67
N ASP A 165 -3.60 0.54 19.72
CA ASP A 165 -3.25 1.86 20.23
C ASP A 165 -2.25 1.66 21.38
N GLU A 166 -0.93 1.70 21.12
CA GLU A 166 0.01 2.10 22.17
C GLU A 166 1.29 2.78 21.65
N LEU A 167 1.47 4.00 22.17
CA LEU A 167 2.63 4.87 22.07
C LEU A 167 3.80 4.28 22.89
N GLY A 168 5.01 4.21 22.32
CA GLY A 168 6.18 3.79 23.10
C GLY A 168 7.53 4.01 22.43
N MET A 169 8.27 5.01 22.91
CA MET A 169 9.67 5.26 22.61
C MET A 169 10.57 4.04 22.90
N GLY A 170 11.56 3.83 22.02
CA GLY A 170 12.93 3.35 22.30
C GLY A 170 13.14 2.10 23.17
N THR A 171 13.77 1.08 22.58
CA THR A 171 15.11 0.59 23.04
C THR A 171 15.63 -0.52 22.12
N ARG A 172 16.89 -0.37 21.70
CA ARG A 172 17.68 -1.41 21.01
C ARG A 172 17.80 -2.65 21.92
N LYS A 173 17.21 -3.78 21.53
CA LYS A 173 17.47 -5.06 22.20
C LYS A 173 18.38 -5.98 21.36
N LYS A 174 19.63 -5.94 21.81
CA LYS A 174 20.77 -6.82 21.57
C LYS A 174 20.37 -8.30 21.48
N ARG A 175 20.73 -8.96 20.37
CA ARG A 175 20.75 -10.43 20.25
C ARG A 175 21.97 -10.98 21.01
N ARG A 176 21.77 -11.97 21.88
CA ARG A 176 22.81 -12.95 22.20
C ARG A 176 22.19 -14.31 22.54
N ALA A 177 22.78 -15.32 21.93
CA ALA A 177 22.36 -16.72 21.82
C ALA A 177 22.27 -17.47 23.15
N GLU A 178 21.28 -18.35 23.24
CA GLU A 178 21.33 -19.58 24.02
C GLU A 178 22.14 -20.64 23.26
N ARG A 179 23.06 -21.32 23.93
CA ARG A 179 23.60 -22.61 23.46
C ARG A 179 23.93 -23.52 24.66
N CYS A 180 23.12 -24.58 24.72
CA CYS A 180 23.37 -25.96 25.14
C CYS A 180 23.93 -26.28 26.54
N LYS A 181 23.10 -27.03 27.27
CA LYS A 181 23.45 -27.92 28.38
C LYS A 181 24.06 -29.23 27.85
N SER A 182 25.12 -29.70 28.49
CA SER A 182 25.53 -31.11 28.71
C SER A 182 26.73 -31.03 29.69
N GLU A 183 27.07 -31.96 30.58
CA GLU A 183 26.57 -33.26 30.98
C GLU A 183 27.22 -33.55 32.35
N VAL A 184 26.51 -34.29 33.19
CA VAL A 184 26.90 -35.11 34.35
C VAL A 184 28.38 -35.08 34.80
N VAL A 185 28.62 -34.55 36.02
CA VAL A 185 29.81 -34.81 36.83
C VAL A 185 29.50 -35.96 37.79
N GLU A 186 30.23 -37.08 37.66
CA GLU A 186 30.40 -38.02 38.76
C GLU A 186 31.73 -38.80 38.65
N LYS A 187 32.33 -39.07 39.83
CA LYS A 187 33.47 -39.97 40.15
C LYS A 187 34.87 -39.35 39.98
N ARG A 188 35.82 -39.40 40.93
CA ARG A 188 36.11 -40.26 42.11
C ARG A 188 37.13 -39.51 43.02
N MET A 189 36.92 -39.41 44.33
CA MET A 189 37.57 -40.14 45.45
C MET A 189 39.11 -40.27 45.52
N LYS A 190 39.63 -39.82 46.69
CA LYS A 190 40.73 -40.28 47.59
C LYS A 190 41.66 -39.10 47.93
N GLY A 191 41.98 -38.75 49.17
CA GLY A 191 41.96 -39.49 50.42
C GLY A 191 43.40 -39.82 50.84
N GLN A 192 44.08 -38.87 51.49
CA GLN A 192 44.85 -38.99 52.73
C GLN A 192 45.50 -37.64 53.08
#